data_AF-A0A9W4K7Q6-F1
#
_entry.id   AF-A0A9W4K7Q6-F1
#
_cell.length_a   1.000
_cell.length_b   1.000
_cell.length_c   1.000
_cell.angle_alpha   90.00
_cell.angle_beta   90.00
_cell.angle_gamma   90.00
#
_symmetry.space_group_name_H-M   'P 1'
#
loop_
_entity.id
_entity.type
_entity.pdbx_description
1 polymer ?
#
loop_
_entity_poly.entity_id
_entity_poly.type
_entity_poly.pdbx_seq_one_letter_code
_entity_poly.pdbx_strand_id
1 'polypeptide(L)'
;MSEAPVIYSHSSSYAICPHPRNVTDDNLRLLQRNGGIIMVCFLRELTDAKPDSGATLSRVIDHIIYIGEKIGYSHVGIGSDFDGMLRGPDGLEDVAQYPALVEGILSRGVAETDVKDIMGRNLIRVMEEVERFSRQAKATTVAFLGDDIGEIWSEDIKGQLLDERKRCRSLAT
;
A
#
# COMPACT_ATOMS: atom_id res chain seq x y z
N MET A 1 -5.05 -14.16 6.68
CA MET A 1 -5.37 -13.03 5.78
C MET A 1 -5.43 -11.78 6.64
N SER A 2 -5.03 -10.60 6.15
CA SER A 2 -5.12 -9.37 6.94
C SER A 2 -6.57 -9.10 7.35
N GLU A 3 -6.79 -8.67 8.59
CA GLU A 3 -8.11 -8.28 9.11
C GLU A 3 -8.49 -6.84 8.74
N ALA A 4 -7.51 -6.02 8.33
CA ALA A 4 -7.70 -4.69 7.79
C ALA A 4 -7.42 -4.66 6.27
N PRO A 5 -7.98 -3.70 5.52
CA PRO A 5 -7.67 -3.54 4.11
C PRO A 5 -6.19 -3.22 3.89
N VAL A 6 -5.60 -3.81 2.84
CA VAL A 6 -4.19 -3.63 2.48
C VAL A 6 -4.04 -2.83 1.19
N ILE A 7 -2.82 -2.37 0.91
CA ILE A 7 -2.49 -1.68 -0.34
C ILE A 7 -1.37 -2.38 -1.09
N TYR A 8 -1.45 -2.32 -2.42
CA TYR A 8 -0.25 -2.30 -3.27
C TYR A 8 0.08 -0.84 -3.55
N SER A 9 1.16 -0.31 -2.97
CA SER A 9 1.48 1.12 -3.06
C SER A 9 1.97 1.57 -4.43
N HIS A 10 2.56 0.66 -5.20
CA HIS A 10 3.03 0.89 -6.57
C HIS A 10 3.18 -0.46 -7.28
N SER A 11 2.09 -0.96 -7.87
CA SER A 11 2.11 -2.19 -8.67
C SER A 11 1.07 -2.11 -9.79
N SER A 12 1.26 -2.84 -10.88
CA SER A 12 0.37 -2.80 -12.04
C SER A 12 -0.27 -4.18 -12.31
N SER A 13 -1.06 -4.30 -13.38
CA SER A 13 -1.78 -5.55 -13.72
C SER A 13 -0.88 -6.55 -14.43
N TYR A 14 -0.81 -7.79 -13.90
CA TYR A 14 -0.03 -8.87 -14.50
C TYR A 14 -0.58 -9.31 -15.86
N ALA A 15 -1.91 -9.25 -16.03
CA ALA A 15 -2.56 -9.63 -17.28
C ALA A 15 -2.18 -8.70 -18.44
N ILE A 16 -1.82 -7.45 -18.14
CA ILE A 16 -1.41 -6.44 -19.12
C ILE A 16 0.11 -6.49 -19.35
N CYS A 17 0.89 -6.58 -18.28
CA CYS A 17 2.34 -6.70 -18.32
C CYS A 17 2.77 -7.85 -17.38
N PRO A 18 3.09 -9.05 -17.92
CA PRO A 18 3.50 -10.21 -17.13
C PRO A 18 4.87 -10.02 -16.44
N HIS A 19 4.86 -9.40 -15.27
CA HIS A 19 6.03 -9.11 -14.46
C HIS A 19 5.81 -9.58 -13.01
N PRO A 20 6.79 -10.17 -12.30
CA PRO A 20 6.60 -10.68 -10.94
C PRO A 20 6.21 -9.61 -9.90
N ARG A 21 6.43 -8.33 -10.17
CA ARG A 21 5.93 -7.22 -9.32
C ARG A 21 4.47 -6.82 -9.62
N ASN A 22 3.90 -7.30 -10.72
CA ASN A 22 2.53 -7.00 -11.09
C ASN A 22 1.56 -8.02 -10.50
N VAL A 23 0.34 -7.57 -10.25
CA VAL A 23 -0.66 -8.30 -9.49
C VAL A 23 -1.49 -9.17 -10.42
N THR A 24 -1.56 -10.47 -10.12
CA THR A 24 -2.37 -11.44 -10.85
C THR A 24 -3.86 -11.22 -10.61
N ASP A 25 -4.70 -11.65 -11.55
CA ASP A 25 -6.16 -11.55 -11.42
C ASP A 25 -6.70 -12.25 -10.17
N ASP A 26 -6.07 -13.34 -9.73
CA ASP A 26 -6.44 -14.04 -8.49
C ASP A 26 -6.19 -13.14 -7.27
N ASN A 27 -5.03 -12.48 -7.21
CA ASN A 27 -4.73 -11.54 -6.13
C ASN A 27 -5.61 -10.29 -6.20
N LEU A 28 -5.98 -9.80 -7.39
CA LEU A 28 -6.96 -8.72 -7.53
C LEU A 28 -8.32 -9.10 -6.93
N ARG A 29 -8.81 -10.33 -7.16
CA ARG A 29 -10.05 -10.82 -6.55
C ARG A 29 -9.94 -10.95 -5.02
N LEU A 30 -8.79 -11.37 -4.51
CA LEU A 30 -8.55 -11.42 -3.06
C LEU A 30 -8.47 -10.01 -2.44
N LEU A 31 -7.88 -9.06 -3.16
CA LEU A 31 -7.78 -7.66 -2.75
C LEU A 31 -9.17 -7.00 -2.67
N GLN A 32 -10.02 -7.26 -3.67
CA GLN A 32 -11.43 -6.84 -3.67
C GLN A 32 -12.14 -7.33 -2.41
N ARG A 33 -12.02 -8.63 -2.08
CA ARG A 33 -12.62 -9.24 -0.88
C ARG A 33 -12.06 -8.68 0.42
N ASN A 34 -10.80 -8.26 0.44
CA ASN A 34 -10.14 -7.65 1.59
C ASN A 34 -10.56 -6.17 1.81
N GLY A 35 -11.14 -5.51 0.80
CA GLY A 35 -11.46 -4.08 0.86
C GLY A 35 -10.28 -3.15 0.50
N GLY A 36 -9.14 -3.75 0.14
CA GLY A 36 -7.90 -3.07 -0.18
C GLY A 36 -7.90 -2.39 -1.55
N ILE A 37 -6.80 -1.72 -1.87
CA ILE A 37 -6.61 -1.01 -3.15
C ILE A 37 -5.27 -1.37 -3.81
N ILE A 38 -5.23 -1.29 -5.14
CA ILE A 38 -3.98 -1.35 -5.91
C ILE A 38 -3.74 0.02 -6.53
N MET A 39 -2.56 0.58 -6.25
CA MET A 39 -2.14 1.88 -6.74
C MET A 39 -1.22 1.66 -7.96
N VAL A 40 -1.72 2.03 -9.15
CA VAL A 40 -1.09 1.69 -10.44
C VAL A 40 0.25 2.41 -10.59
N CYS A 41 1.29 1.64 -10.93
CA CYS A 41 2.67 2.09 -11.02
C CYS A 41 3.04 2.64 -12.39
N PHE A 42 3.97 3.60 -12.43
CA PHE A 42 4.45 4.22 -13.66
C PHE A 42 5.80 3.64 -14.12
N LEU A 43 6.38 2.67 -13.43
CA LEU A 43 7.60 2.01 -13.91
C LEU A 43 7.39 1.44 -15.29
N ARG A 44 8.34 1.73 -16.20
CA ARG A 44 8.21 1.36 -17.61
C ARG A 44 8.13 -0.16 -17.77
N GLU A 45 8.92 -0.90 -17.00
CA GLU A 45 8.98 -2.36 -16.95
C GLU A 45 7.71 -3.00 -16.38
N LEU A 46 6.93 -2.24 -15.60
CA LEU A 46 5.64 -2.72 -15.04
C LEU A 46 4.44 -2.29 -15.88
N THR A 47 4.63 -1.29 -16.74
CA THR A 47 3.58 -0.70 -17.58
C THR A 47 3.44 -1.44 -18.91
N ASP A 48 4.55 -1.89 -19.50
CA ASP A 48 4.51 -2.69 -20.71
C ASP A 48 5.65 -3.71 -20.76
N ALA A 49 5.39 -4.86 -21.37
CA ALA A 49 6.38 -5.92 -21.49
C ALA A 49 7.48 -5.58 -22.51
N LYS A 50 7.27 -4.57 -23.36
CA LYS A 50 8.23 -4.13 -24.38
C LYS A 50 9.24 -3.14 -23.78
N PRO A 51 10.56 -3.43 -23.84
CA PRO A 51 11.59 -2.61 -23.20
C PRO A 51 11.63 -1.13 -23.63
N ASP A 52 11.31 -0.80 -24.89
CA ASP A 52 11.69 0.51 -25.47
C ASP A 52 10.56 1.35 -26.09
N SER A 53 9.29 0.95 -26.04
CA SER A 53 8.21 1.78 -26.67
C SER A 53 6.79 1.62 -26.13
N GLY A 54 6.52 0.67 -25.22
CA GLY A 54 5.15 0.43 -24.75
C GLY A 54 4.71 1.28 -23.56
N ALA A 55 5.67 1.76 -22.77
CA ALA A 55 5.39 2.51 -21.54
C ALA A 55 5.02 3.96 -21.84
N THR A 56 3.72 4.23 -21.85
CA THR A 56 3.13 5.54 -22.12
C THR A 56 2.06 5.86 -21.08
N LEU A 57 1.67 7.13 -20.97
CA LEU A 57 0.51 7.58 -20.21
C LEU A 57 -0.75 6.77 -20.56
N SER A 58 -1.01 6.56 -21.85
CA SER A 58 -2.14 5.76 -22.32
C SER A 58 -2.10 4.33 -21.78
N ARG A 59 -0.91 3.73 -21.69
CA ARG A 59 -0.76 2.37 -21.20
C ARG A 59 -1.00 2.26 -19.69
N VAL A 60 -0.56 3.26 -18.93
CA VAL A 60 -0.90 3.38 -17.50
C VAL A 60 -2.43 3.49 -17.31
N ILE A 61 -3.11 4.25 -18.16
CA ILE A 61 -4.59 4.35 -18.14
C ILE A 61 -5.24 3.00 -18.46
N ASP A 62 -4.70 2.23 -19.42
CA ASP A 62 -5.21 0.89 -19.72
C ASP A 62 -5.14 -0.04 -18.48
N HIS A 63 -4.07 0.08 -17.66
CA HIS A 63 -3.99 -0.64 -16.38
C HIS A 63 -5.07 -0.21 -15.40
N ILE A 64 -5.29 1.10 -15.24
CA ILE A 64 -6.33 1.65 -14.34
C ILE A 64 -7.71 1.14 -14.75
N ILE A 65 -8.04 1.19 -16.04
CA ILE A 65 -9.33 0.77 -16.57
C ILE A 65 -9.51 -0.73 -16.41
N TYR A 66 -8.53 -1.55 -16.82
CA TYR A 66 -8.63 -3.00 -16.70
C TYR A 66 -8.88 -3.44 -15.27
N ILE A 67 -8.15 -2.88 -14.30
CA ILE A 67 -8.35 -3.22 -12.88
C ILE A 67 -9.72 -2.73 -12.41
N GLY A 68 -10.11 -1.50 -12.77
CA GLY A 68 -11.41 -0.93 -12.41
C GLY A 68 -12.60 -1.73 -12.94
N GLU A 69 -12.55 -2.19 -14.19
CA GLU A 69 -13.56 -3.06 -14.78
C GLU A 69 -13.58 -4.45 -14.13
N LYS A 70 -12.42 -4.94 -13.67
CA LYS A 70 -12.30 -6.28 -13.09
C LYS A 70 -12.80 -6.37 -11.66
N ILE A 71 -12.43 -5.40 -10.82
CA ILE A 71 -12.68 -5.44 -9.37
C ILE A 71 -13.41 -4.21 -8.82
N GLY A 72 -13.73 -3.23 -9.65
CA GLY A 72 -14.36 -1.97 -9.29
C GLY A 72 -13.36 -0.84 -9.08
N TYR A 73 -13.67 0.36 -9.57
CA TYR A 73 -12.82 1.56 -9.43
C TYR A 73 -12.59 1.97 -7.97
N SER A 74 -13.46 1.55 -7.04
CA SER A 74 -13.26 1.71 -5.59
C SER A 74 -12.02 0.98 -5.04
N HIS A 75 -11.38 0.12 -5.84
CA HIS A 75 -10.17 -0.63 -5.46
C HIS A 75 -8.92 -0.19 -6.22
N VAL A 76 -8.97 0.94 -6.93
CA VAL A 76 -7.87 1.44 -7.75
C VAL A 76 -7.35 2.76 -7.19
N GLY A 77 -6.04 2.97 -7.28
CA GLY A 77 -5.38 4.23 -6.94
C GLY A 77 -4.22 4.52 -7.87
N ILE A 78 -3.45 5.56 -7.55
CA ILE A 78 -2.28 6.01 -8.32
C ILE A 78 -1.03 5.91 -7.44
N GLY A 79 -0.02 5.15 -7.89
CA GLY A 79 1.19 4.85 -7.11
C GLY A 79 2.43 4.99 -7.97
N SER A 80 2.80 6.23 -8.31
CA SER A 80 3.73 6.51 -9.40
C SER A 80 5.07 5.77 -9.32
N ASP A 81 5.65 5.67 -8.11
CA ASP A 81 7.04 5.29 -7.89
C ASP A 81 8.05 6.29 -8.51
N PHE A 82 7.66 7.58 -8.58
CA PHE A 82 8.59 8.65 -8.97
C PHE A 82 9.82 8.67 -8.04
N ASP A 83 10.97 9.04 -8.61
CA ASP A 83 12.32 8.94 -8.01
C ASP A 83 12.79 7.51 -7.66
N GLY A 84 11.91 6.49 -7.81
CA GLY A 84 12.27 5.07 -7.84
C GLY A 84 12.73 4.58 -9.21
N MET A 85 12.76 5.46 -10.22
CA MET A 85 13.07 5.14 -11.62
C MET A 85 13.91 6.22 -12.29
N LEU A 86 14.74 5.84 -13.27
CA LEU A 86 15.56 6.80 -14.02
C LEU A 86 14.72 7.65 -14.99
N ARG A 87 13.65 7.07 -15.55
CA ARG A 87 12.78 7.72 -16.54
C ARG A 87 11.37 7.16 -16.46
N GLY A 88 10.37 8.05 -16.37
CA GLY A 88 8.95 7.69 -16.40
C GLY A 88 8.42 7.30 -17.80
N PRO A 89 7.16 6.86 -17.91
CA PRO A 89 6.47 6.63 -19.18
C PRO A 89 6.36 7.91 -20.00
N ASP A 90 6.22 7.78 -21.31
CA ASP A 90 6.04 8.95 -22.18
C ASP A 90 4.68 9.62 -21.86
N GLY A 91 4.70 10.92 -21.53
CA GLY A 91 3.56 11.66 -20.99
C GLY A 91 3.36 11.58 -19.46
N LEU A 92 4.29 10.93 -18.75
CA LEU A 92 4.37 10.83 -17.29
C LEU A 92 5.84 10.94 -16.84
N GLU A 93 6.56 11.95 -17.36
CA GLU A 93 8.00 12.10 -17.12
C GLU A 93 8.32 12.44 -15.66
N ASP A 94 7.45 13.22 -15.00
CA ASP A 94 7.65 13.70 -13.64
C ASP A 94 6.31 13.99 -12.93
N VAL A 95 6.39 14.65 -11.78
CA VAL A 95 5.22 14.95 -10.94
C VAL A 95 4.27 16.01 -11.54
N ALA A 96 4.67 16.73 -12.60
CA ALA A 96 3.83 17.75 -13.23
C ALA A 96 2.71 17.16 -14.10
N GLN A 97 2.78 15.88 -14.48
CA GLN A 97 1.89 15.26 -15.48
C GLN A 97 0.60 14.65 -14.89
N TYR A 98 0.37 14.75 -13.58
CA TYR A 98 -0.90 14.28 -12.98
C TYR A 98 -2.18 14.88 -13.61
N PRO A 99 -2.23 16.17 -14.02
CA PRO A 99 -3.39 16.69 -14.74
C PRO A 99 -3.66 15.96 -16.06
N ALA A 100 -2.62 15.61 -16.83
CA ALA A 100 -2.75 14.86 -18.07
C ALA A 100 -3.26 13.43 -17.82
N LEU A 101 -2.87 12.81 -16.70
CA LEU A 101 -3.41 11.52 -16.28
C LEU A 101 -4.91 11.59 -15.98
N VAL A 102 -5.32 12.58 -15.19
CA VAL A 102 -6.74 12.78 -14.85
C VAL A 102 -7.57 13.03 -16.11
N GLU A 103 -7.10 13.92 -16.99
CA GLU A 103 -7.75 14.19 -18.28
C GLU A 103 -7.84 12.93 -19.14
N GLY A 104 -6.76 12.14 -19.21
CA GLY A 104 -6.73 10.90 -19.97
C GLY A 104 -7.72 9.85 -19.46
N ILE A 105 -7.84 9.69 -18.13
CA ILE A 105 -8.82 8.78 -17.52
C ILE A 105 -10.25 9.23 -17.84
N LEU A 106 -10.57 10.52 -17.66
CA LEU A 106 -11.89 11.08 -18.00
C LEU A 106 -12.21 10.91 -19.49
N SER A 107 -11.24 11.14 -20.37
CA SER A 107 -11.39 11.02 -21.82
C SER A 107 -11.67 9.58 -22.28
N ARG A 108 -11.34 8.58 -21.45
CA ARG A 108 -11.68 7.17 -21.68
C ARG A 108 -13.06 6.77 -21.14
N GLY A 109 -13.84 7.72 -20.61
CA GLY A 109 -15.23 7.51 -20.20
C GLY A 109 -15.42 7.05 -18.75
N VAL A 110 -14.37 7.09 -17.92
CA VAL A 110 -14.49 6.82 -16.48
C VAL A 110 -15.27 7.95 -15.82
N ALA A 111 -16.26 7.61 -15.02
CA ALA A 111 -17.12 8.60 -14.38
C ALA A 111 -16.31 9.52 -13.44
N GLU A 112 -16.66 10.80 -13.36
CA GLU A 112 -15.96 11.77 -12.52
C GLU A 112 -15.90 11.35 -11.04
N THR A 113 -16.94 10.66 -10.55
CA THR A 113 -16.96 10.07 -9.20
C THR A 113 -15.87 9.02 -9.02
N ASP A 114 -15.71 8.12 -9.99
CA ASP A 114 -14.69 7.07 -9.96
C ASP A 114 -13.29 7.67 -10.10
N VAL A 115 -13.11 8.73 -10.93
CA VAL A 115 -11.83 9.45 -11.03
C VAL A 115 -11.43 10.07 -9.70
N LYS A 116 -12.37 10.69 -8.97
CA LYS A 116 -12.12 11.21 -7.61
C LYS A 116 -11.72 10.10 -6.64
N ASP A 117 -12.30 8.92 -6.79
CA ASP A 117 -11.97 7.76 -5.98
C ASP A 117 -10.56 7.25 -6.25
N ILE A 118 -10.20 7.10 -7.53
CA ILE A 118 -8.86 6.72 -8.00
C ILE A 118 -7.80 7.73 -7.55
N MET A 119 -8.10 9.04 -7.63
CA MET A 119 -7.16 10.10 -7.26
C MET A 119 -6.78 10.09 -5.77
N GLY A 120 -7.64 9.58 -4.88
CA GLY A 120 -7.27 9.51 -3.48
C GLY A 120 -8.35 9.12 -2.48
N ARG A 121 -9.65 9.22 -2.80
CA ARG A 121 -10.69 8.85 -1.81
C ARG A 121 -10.62 7.38 -1.43
N ASN A 122 -10.19 6.52 -2.35
CA ASN A 122 -9.95 5.10 -2.05
C ASN A 122 -8.82 4.91 -1.03
N LEU A 123 -7.72 5.65 -1.16
CA LEU A 123 -6.61 5.58 -0.20
C LEU A 123 -7.04 6.13 1.17
N ILE A 124 -7.76 7.26 1.18
CA ILE A 124 -8.31 7.85 2.41
C ILE A 124 -9.21 6.83 3.13
N ARG A 125 -10.14 6.20 2.40
CA ARG A 125 -10.99 5.13 2.95
C ARG A 125 -10.14 4.03 3.58
N VAL A 126 -9.18 3.46 2.86
CA VAL A 126 -8.33 2.37 3.38
C VAL A 126 -7.61 2.78 4.67
N MET A 127 -7.05 3.99 4.72
CA MET A 127 -6.38 4.50 5.92
C MET A 127 -7.36 4.66 7.10
N GLU A 128 -8.54 5.21 6.88
CA GLU A 128 -9.58 5.34 7.91
C GLU A 128 -10.02 3.97 8.47
N GLU A 129 -10.13 2.96 7.61
CA GLU A 129 -10.51 1.60 8.01
C GLU A 129 -9.41 0.90 8.81
N VAL A 130 -8.14 1.07 8.41
CA VAL A 130 -6.97 0.58 9.16
C VAL A 130 -6.92 1.20 10.55
N GLU A 131 -7.12 2.52 10.65
CA GLU A 131 -7.16 3.19 11.95
C GLU A 131 -8.33 2.74 12.82
N ARG A 132 -9.51 2.54 12.21
CA ARG A 132 -10.69 2.01 12.90
C ARG A 132 -10.42 0.62 13.47
N PHE A 133 -9.83 -0.26 12.67
CA PHE A 133 -9.43 -1.60 13.11
C PHE A 133 -8.39 -1.53 14.23
N SER A 134 -7.38 -0.66 14.11
CA SER A 134 -6.36 -0.44 15.15
C SER A 134 -6.98 -0.01 16.49
N ARG A 135 -7.95 0.92 16.47
CA ARG A 135 -8.66 1.35 17.69
C ARG A 135 -9.45 0.21 18.34
N GLN A 136 -10.11 -0.64 17.55
CA GLN A 136 -10.85 -1.80 18.04
C GLN A 136 -9.92 -2.87 18.62
N ALA A 137 -8.84 -3.19 17.91
CA ALA A 137 -7.84 -4.17 18.34
C ALA A 137 -7.16 -3.75 19.65
N LYS A 138 -6.86 -2.46 19.84
CA LYS A 138 -6.32 -1.94 21.11
C LYS A 138 -7.32 -1.98 22.27
N ALA A 139 -8.62 -1.95 21.98
CA ALA A 139 -9.66 -2.10 23.00
C ALA A 139 -9.82 -3.58 23.42
N THR A 140 -9.37 -4.52 22.60
CA THR A 140 -9.27 -5.94 22.96
C THR A 140 -7.92 -6.21 23.66
N THR A 141 -7.87 -7.19 24.56
CA THR A 141 -6.67 -7.58 25.33
C THR A 141 -5.63 -8.34 24.48
N VAL A 142 -5.50 -8.01 23.19
CA VAL A 142 -4.53 -8.63 22.30
C VAL A 142 -3.14 -8.15 22.70
N ALA A 143 -2.26 -9.09 23.05
CA ALA A 143 -0.87 -8.77 23.35
C ALA A 143 -0.17 -8.27 22.07
N PHE A 144 0.61 -7.20 22.20
CA PHE A 144 1.48 -6.76 21.13
C PHE A 144 2.57 -7.82 20.86
N LEU A 145 2.97 -7.96 19.60
CA LEU A 145 4.11 -8.77 19.25
C LEU A 145 5.38 -8.11 19.82
N GLY A 146 6.08 -8.83 20.70
CA GLY A 146 7.38 -8.42 21.22
C GLY A 146 8.51 -9.10 20.45
N ASP A 147 9.64 -8.41 20.34
CA ASP A 147 10.86 -9.02 19.81
C ASP A 147 11.40 -10.08 20.78
N ASP A 148 11.93 -11.16 20.22
CA ASP A 148 12.69 -12.14 21.00
C ASP A 148 14.08 -11.57 21.30
N ILE A 149 14.18 -10.91 22.45
CA ILE A 149 15.44 -10.39 22.97
C ILE A 149 15.93 -11.39 24.02
N GLY A 150 17.05 -12.05 23.72
CA GLY A 150 17.67 -13.00 24.64
C GLY A 150 17.98 -12.38 26.01
N GLU A 151 18.24 -13.24 27.00
CA GLU A 151 18.53 -12.82 28.38
C GLU A 151 19.77 -11.91 28.46
N ILE A 152 19.55 -10.64 28.82
CA ILE A 152 20.62 -9.63 28.92
C ILE A 152 21.30 -9.68 30.31
N TRP A 153 20.57 -10.11 31.33
CA TRP A 153 21.06 -10.17 32.71
C TRP A 153 21.15 -11.60 33.21
N SER A 154 22.27 -11.93 33.86
CA SER A 154 22.38 -13.15 34.63
C SER A 154 21.48 -13.09 35.87
N GLU A 155 21.19 -14.26 36.44
CA GLU A 155 20.41 -14.35 37.70
C GLU A 155 21.07 -13.60 38.87
N ASP A 156 22.39 -13.48 38.88
CA ASP A 156 23.12 -12.69 39.87
C ASP A 156 22.78 -11.20 39.78
N ILE A 157 22.80 -10.63 38.56
CA ILE A 157 22.43 -9.23 38.32
C ILE A 157 20.94 -9.00 38.66
N LYS A 158 20.07 -9.94 38.29
CA LYS A 158 18.64 -9.88 38.66
C LYS A 158 18.47 -9.88 40.19
N GLY A 159 19.25 -10.66 40.92
CA GLY A 159 19.28 -10.69 42.38
C GLY A 159 19.70 -9.36 43.00
N GLN A 160 20.82 -8.78 42.54
CA GLN A 160 21.31 -7.49 43.01
C GLN A 160 20.26 -6.37 42.82
N LEU A 161 19.56 -6.36 41.68
CA LEU A 161 18.49 -5.40 41.40
C LEU A 161 17.31 -5.54 42.38
N LEU A 162 16.95 -6.77 42.74
CA LEU A 162 15.85 -7.03 43.67
C LEU A 162 16.18 -6.58 45.10
N ASP A 163 17.41 -6.78 45.55
CA ASP A 163 17.82 -6.37 46.90
C ASP A 163 17.95 -4.86 47.01
N GLU A 164 18.48 -4.19 45.99
CA GLU A 164 18.55 -2.73 45.96
C GLU A 164 17.14 -2.09 45.98
N ARG A 165 16.17 -2.70 45.29
CA ARG A 165 14.76 -2.29 45.35
C ARG A 165 14.19 -2.38 46.77
N LYS A 166 14.51 -3.43 47.55
CA LYS A 166 14.05 -3.57 48.94
C LYS A 166 14.66 -2.49 49.84
N ARG A 167 15.98 -2.28 49.72
CA ARG A 167 16.74 -1.29 50.50
C ARG A 167 16.18 0.12 50.30
N CYS A 168 15.92 0.51 49.05
CA CYS A 168 15.34 1.83 48.74
C CYS A 168 13.92 1.99 49.32
N ARG A 169 13.08 0.96 49.27
CA ARG A 169 11.71 1.03 49.82
C ARG A 169 11.70 1.19 51.34
N SER A 170 12.61 0.52 52.07
CA SER A 170 12.69 0.66 53.53
C SER A 170 13.15 2.03 54.02
N LEU A 171 13.72 2.86 53.14
CA LEU A 171 14.15 4.23 53.45
C LEU A 171 13.09 5.29 53.12
N ALA A 172 12.00 4.90 52.42
CA ALA A 172 10.92 5.79 52.00
C ALA A 172 9.73 5.81 52.98
N THR A 173 9.86 5.11 54.12
CA THR A 173 8.95 5.11 55.28
C THR A 173 9.63 5.76 56.46
#